data_AF-A0AAX2TLU4-F1
#
_entry.id   AF-A0AAX2TLU4-F1
#
_cell.length_a   1.000
_cell.length_b   1.000
_cell.length_c   1.000
_cell.angle_alpha   90.00
_cell.angle_beta   90.00
_cell.angle_gamma   90.00
#
_symmetry.space_group_name_H-M   'P 1'
#
loop_
_entity.id
_entity.type
_entity.pdbx_description
1 polymer ?
#
loop_
_entity_poly.entity_id
_entity_poly.type
_entity_poly.pdbx_seq_one_letter_code
_entity_poly.pdbx_strand_id
1 'polypeptide(L)'
;FGVGIATAASFAAVFAFTFAAVQPAIGAAADLFGKARLMTICLALLGVANILGALSTSFPMLFVTRILAGIGSGGVFPVALSLTSDLVGPDKRQLAIGRTLAGSMTGNLLGATASGLIGDLLGWRGVLAVLGGLVIIVALAVAAGFRGAALNRPPRTS
;
A
#
# COMPACT_ATOMS: atom_id res chain seq x y z
N PHE A 1 -9.40 7.65 -23.44
CA PHE A 1 -9.80 6.28 -23.85
C PHE A 1 -11.19 6.19 -24.49
N GLY A 2 -11.99 7.26 -24.58
CA GLY A 2 -13.30 7.20 -25.27
C GLY A 2 -14.34 6.25 -24.63
N VAL A 3 -14.13 5.85 -23.38
CA VAL A 3 -15.00 4.93 -22.62
C VAL A 3 -15.96 5.72 -21.74
N GLY A 4 -17.14 5.12 -21.47
CA GLY A 4 -18.15 5.69 -20.58
C GLY A 4 -17.68 5.82 -19.12
N ILE A 5 -18.31 6.74 -18.40
CA ILE A 5 -18.00 7.06 -16.99
C ILE A 5 -18.16 5.83 -16.09
N ALA A 6 -19.19 4.99 -16.34
CA ALA A 6 -19.40 3.74 -15.62
C ALA A 6 -18.22 2.76 -15.79
N THR A 7 -17.67 2.67 -17.00
CA THR A 7 -16.51 1.81 -17.27
C THR A 7 -15.26 2.36 -16.60
N ALA A 8 -15.09 3.68 -16.51
CA ALA A 8 -13.99 4.28 -15.74
C ALA A 8 -14.15 4.05 -14.22
N ALA A 9 -15.38 4.10 -13.69
CA ALA A 9 -15.65 3.81 -12.27
C ALA A 9 -15.30 2.36 -11.88
N SER A 10 -15.35 1.42 -12.84
CA SER A 10 -14.96 0.03 -12.60
C SER A 10 -13.52 -0.14 -12.11
N PHE A 11 -12.62 0.81 -12.39
CA PHE A 11 -11.25 0.80 -11.89
C PHE A 11 -11.17 0.89 -10.36
N ALA A 12 -12.04 1.69 -9.73
CA ALA A 12 -12.11 1.79 -8.27
C ALA A 12 -12.73 0.52 -7.68
N ALA A 13 -13.77 -0.02 -8.33
CA ALA A 13 -14.43 -1.24 -7.90
C ALA A 13 -13.50 -2.46 -7.94
N VAL A 14 -12.76 -2.66 -9.05
CA VAL A 14 -11.83 -3.79 -9.17
C VAL A 14 -10.68 -3.66 -8.17
N PHE A 15 -10.16 -2.45 -7.96
CA PHE A 15 -9.14 -2.19 -6.95
C PHE A 15 -9.64 -2.58 -5.55
N ALA A 16 -10.83 -2.09 -5.16
CA ALA A 16 -11.41 -2.36 -3.85
C ALA A 16 -11.72 -3.84 -3.65
N PHE A 17 -12.25 -4.50 -4.68
CA PHE A 17 -12.53 -5.93 -4.65
C PHE A 17 -11.24 -6.76 -4.47
N THR A 18 -10.21 -6.49 -5.28
CA THR A 18 -8.94 -7.21 -5.17
C THR A 18 -8.26 -6.93 -3.83
N PHE A 19 -8.29 -5.68 -3.36
CA PHE A 19 -7.81 -5.30 -2.04
C PHE A 19 -8.47 -6.13 -0.93
N ALA A 20 -9.80 -6.18 -0.91
CA ALA A 20 -10.57 -6.90 0.11
C ALA A 20 -10.36 -8.42 0.02
N ALA A 21 -10.32 -8.98 -1.19
CA ALA A 21 -10.14 -10.42 -1.40
C ALA A 21 -8.75 -10.90 -0.95
N VAL A 22 -7.73 -10.07 -1.11
CA VAL A 22 -6.33 -10.44 -0.84
C VAL A 22 -5.92 -10.19 0.62
N GLN A 23 -6.63 -9.31 1.33
CA GLN A 23 -6.35 -8.97 2.73
C GLN A 23 -6.14 -10.17 3.66
N PRO A 24 -7.04 -11.19 3.71
CA PRO A 24 -6.85 -12.35 4.58
C PRO A 24 -5.61 -13.18 4.22
N ALA A 25 -5.37 -13.36 2.91
CA ALA A 25 -4.26 -14.15 2.41
C ALA A 25 -2.90 -13.49 2.71
N ILE A 26 -2.80 -12.17 2.55
CA ILE A 26 -1.57 -11.44 2.88
C ILE A 26 -1.36 -11.37 4.39
N GLY A 27 -2.43 -11.32 5.20
CA GLY A 27 -2.32 -11.44 6.65
C GLY A 27 -1.64 -12.74 7.07
N ALA A 28 -2.16 -13.89 6.63
CA ALA A 28 -1.56 -15.19 6.91
C ALA A 28 -0.13 -15.31 6.37
N ALA A 29 0.12 -14.81 5.15
CA ALA A 29 1.46 -14.81 4.56
C ALA A 29 2.44 -13.91 5.34
N ALA A 30 1.99 -12.81 5.95
CA ALA A 30 2.85 -11.92 6.73
C ALA A 30 3.41 -12.63 7.97
N ASP A 31 2.58 -13.45 8.60
CA ASP A 31 2.95 -14.23 9.79
C ASP A 31 3.90 -15.38 9.43
N LEU A 32 3.79 -15.94 8.22
CA LEU A 32 4.65 -17.02 7.73
C LEU A 32 6.02 -16.53 7.19
N PHE A 33 6.02 -15.51 6.34
CA PHE A 33 7.21 -15.06 5.59
C PHE A 33 7.96 -13.88 6.24
N GLY A 34 7.40 -13.33 7.31
CA GLY A 34 7.94 -12.17 8.01
C GLY A 34 7.29 -10.86 7.54
N LYS A 35 6.71 -10.15 8.51
CA LYS A 35 5.93 -8.91 8.34
C LYS A 35 6.68 -7.84 7.53
N ALA A 36 7.94 -7.56 7.89
CA ALA A 36 8.74 -6.52 7.23
C ALA A 36 9.06 -6.85 5.76
N ARG A 37 9.37 -8.11 5.46
CA ARG A 37 9.66 -8.57 4.09
C ARG A 37 8.42 -8.47 3.22
N LEU A 38 7.28 -8.94 3.72
CA LEU A 38 6.03 -8.90 2.97
C LEU A 38 5.54 -7.46 2.76
N MET A 39 5.66 -6.59 3.76
CA MET A 39 5.34 -5.16 3.63
C MET A 39 6.15 -4.51 2.50
N THR A 40 7.46 -4.80 2.42
CA THR A 40 8.34 -4.28 1.38
C THR A 40 7.91 -4.75 -0.02
N ILE A 41 7.57 -6.03 -0.18
CA ILE A 41 7.11 -6.59 -1.46
C ILE A 41 5.78 -5.95 -1.88
N CYS A 42 4.83 -5.83 -0.95
CA CYS A 42 3.53 -5.19 -1.19
C CYS A 42 3.67 -3.73 -1.62
N LEU A 43 4.51 -2.96 -0.94
CA LEU A 43 4.80 -1.57 -1.30
C LEU A 43 5.49 -1.48 -2.66
N ALA A 44 6.49 -2.33 -2.94
CA ALA A 44 7.15 -2.35 -4.24
C ALA A 44 6.17 -2.67 -5.37
N LEU A 45 5.31 -3.67 -5.20
CA LEU A 45 4.27 -4.02 -6.17
C LEU A 45 3.30 -2.86 -6.39
N LEU A 46 2.84 -2.22 -5.31
CA LEU A 46 1.93 -1.08 -5.38
C LEU A 46 2.58 0.11 -6.12
N GLY A 47 3.84 0.41 -5.83
CA GLY A 47 4.58 1.49 -6.48
C GLY A 47 4.75 1.24 -7.98
N VAL A 48 5.21 0.04 -8.35
CA VAL A 48 5.38 -0.37 -9.76
C VAL A 48 4.05 -0.36 -10.50
N ALA A 49 2.97 -0.88 -9.90
CA ALA A 49 1.65 -0.87 -10.51
C ALA A 49 1.13 0.55 -10.78
N ASN A 50 1.39 1.50 -9.89
CA ASN A 50 1.03 2.90 -10.10
C ASN A 50 1.85 3.56 -11.21
N ILE A 51 3.16 3.33 -11.28
CA ILE A 51 4.03 3.85 -12.36
C ILE A 51 3.60 3.26 -13.72
N LEU A 52 3.35 1.96 -13.79
CA LEU A 52 2.83 1.32 -15.00
C LEU A 52 1.45 1.86 -15.38
N GLY A 53 0.61 2.15 -14.39
CA GLY A 53 -0.69 2.80 -14.59
C GLY A 53 -0.54 4.20 -15.18
N ALA A 54 0.42 4.99 -14.69
CA ALA A 54 0.71 6.32 -15.21
C ALA A 54 1.20 6.28 -16.67
N LEU A 55 1.94 5.23 -17.05
CA LEU A 55 2.42 5.01 -18.41
C LEU A 55 1.39 4.36 -19.34
N SER A 56 0.28 3.86 -18.80
CA SER A 56 -0.68 3.06 -19.58
C SER A 56 -1.20 3.80 -20.81
N THR A 57 -1.20 3.11 -21.95
CA THR A 57 -1.67 3.63 -23.24
C THR A 57 -3.00 3.00 -23.66
N SER A 58 -3.49 2.00 -22.92
CA SER A 58 -4.73 1.28 -23.21
C SER A 58 -5.56 1.01 -21.95
N PHE A 59 -6.88 0.87 -22.15
CA PHE A 59 -7.83 0.58 -21.08
C PHE A 59 -7.54 -0.74 -20.35
N PRO A 60 -7.27 -1.88 -21.04
CA PRO A 60 -6.97 -3.15 -20.37
C PRO A 60 -5.68 -3.07 -19.55
N MET A 61 -4.67 -2.35 -20.04
CA MET A 61 -3.43 -2.15 -19.30
C MET A 61 -3.69 -1.39 -17.99
N LEU A 62 -4.47 -0.31 -18.03
CA LEU A 62 -4.86 0.40 -16.81
C LEU A 62 -5.64 -0.52 -15.86
N PHE A 63 -6.56 -1.33 -16.37
CA PHE A 63 -7.35 -2.27 -15.57
C PHE A 63 -6.47 -3.27 -14.81
N VAL A 64 -5.52 -3.91 -15.49
CA VAL A 64 -4.55 -4.83 -14.86
C VAL A 64 -3.73 -4.11 -13.79
N THR A 65 -3.28 -2.88 -14.05
CA THR A 65 -2.52 -2.11 -13.04
C THR A 65 -3.34 -1.80 -11.78
N ARG A 66 -4.68 -1.69 -11.87
CA ARG A 66 -5.56 -1.52 -10.70
C ARG A 66 -5.70 -2.80 -9.89
N ILE A 67 -5.78 -3.95 -10.56
CA ILE A 67 -5.75 -5.26 -9.89
C ILE A 67 -4.43 -5.40 -9.12
N LEU A 68 -3.28 -5.18 -9.78
CA LEU A 68 -1.96 -5.27 -9.14
C LEU A 68 -1.82 -4.28 -7.96
N ALA A 69 -2.32 -3.06 -8.12
CA ALA A 69 -2.34 -2.08 -7.04
C ALA A 69 -3.23 -2.55 -5.87
N GLY A 70 -4.38 -3.16 -6.14
CA GLY A 70 -5.26 -3.72 -5.11
C GLY A 70 -4.57 -4.83 -4.31
N ILE A 71 -3.88 -5.76 -5.01
CA ILE A 71 -3.07 -6.82 -4.39
C ILE A 71 -2.00 -6.19 -3.48
N GLY A 72 -1.22 -5.24 -4.01
CA GLY A 72 -0.14 -4.60 -3.26
C GLY A 72 -0.64 -3.80 -2.06
N SER A 73 -1.81 -3.17 -2.14
CA SER A 73 -2.38 -2.38 -1.05
C SER A 73 -2.98 -3.23 0.07
N GLY A 74 -3.43 -4.45 -0.21
CA GLY A 74 -4.19 -5.30 0.73
C GLY A 74 -3.50 -5.52 2.08
N GLY A 75 -2.19 -5.72 2.07
CA GLY A 75 -1.44 -6.02 3.30
C GLY A 75 -0.88 -4.84 4.06
N VAL A 76 -0.80 -3.65 3.45
CA VAL A 76 0.07 -2.59 3.98
C VAL A 76 -0.39 -2.11 5.35
N PHE A 77 -1.69 -1.84 5.48
CA PHE A 77 -2.28 -1.33 6.72
C PHE A 77 -2.23 -2.33 7.90
N PRO A 78 -2.73 -3.57 7.78
CA PRO A 78 -2.69 -4.53 8.89
C PRO A 78 -1.26 -4.90 9.28
N VAL A 79 -0.35 -5.04 8.31
CA VAL A 79 1.07 -5.34 8.59
C VAL A 79 1.76 -4.18 9.29
N ALA A 80 1.48 -2.93 8.91
CA ALA A 80 2.01 -1.75 9.58
C ALA A 80 1.51 -1.64 11.04
N LEU A 81 0.23 -1.89 11.30
CA LEU A 81 -0.32 -1.93 12.66
C LEU A 81 0.34 -3.03 13.51
N SER A 82 0.49 -4.22 12.94
CA SER A 82 1.13 -5.37 13.57
C SER A 82 2.60 -5.09 13.93
N LEU A 83 3.38 -4.56 12.97
CA LEU A 83 4.75 -4.13 13.20
C LEU A 83 4.85 -3.04 14.27
N THR A 84 3.97 -2.04 14.24
CA THR A 84 3.97 -0.98 15.24
C THR A 84 3.74 -1.54 16.63
N SER A 85 2.82 -2.51 16.77
CA SER A 85 2.53 -3.11 18.07
C SER A 85 3.63 -4.02 18.58
N ASP A 86 4.38 -4.68 17.69
CA ASP A 86 5.48 -5.58 18.06
C ASP A 86 6.74 -4.81 18.49
N LEU A 87 6.91 -3.58 18.00
CA LEU A 87 8.08 -2.73 18.28
C LEU A 87 7.99 -1.97 19.61
N VAL A 88 6.83 -1.97 20.28
CA VAL A 88 6.61 -1.25 21.53
C VAL A 88 6.20 -2.19 22.66
N GLY A 89 6.53 -1.83 23.90
CA GLY A 89 6.10 -2.61 25.07
C GLY A 89 4.57 -2.62 25.26
N PRO A 90 4.03 -3.61 26.01
CA PRO A 90 2.59 -3.79 26.21
C PRO A 90 1.87 -2.52 26.67
N ASP A 91 2.47 -1.78 27.60
CA ASP A 91 1.90 -0.57 28.20
C ASP A 91 1.77 0.60 27.20
N LYS A 92 2.57 0.59 26.13
CA LYS A 92 2.59 1.65 25.10
C LYS A 92 1.89 1.23 23.81
N ARG A 93 1.43 -0.02 23.71
CA ARG A 93 0.83 -0.59 22.50
C ARG A 93 -0.39 0.19 22.03
N GLN A 94 -1.32 0.50 22.94
CA GLN A 94 -2.53 1.24 22.60
C GLN A 94 -2.24 2.66 22.10
N LEU A 95 -1.27 3.34 22.72
CA LEU A 95 -0.82 4.67 22.29
C LEU A 95 -0.16 4.64 20.92
N ALA A 96 0.67 3.62 20.65
CA ALA A 96 1.33 3.46 19.37
C ALA A 96 0.34 3.17 18.24
N ILE A 97 -0.62 2.26 18.47
CA ILE A 97 -1.72 1.99 17.54
C ILE A 97 -2.53 3.26 17.29
N GLY A 98 -2.91 3.99 18.35
CA GLY A 98 -3.64 5.25 18.23
C GLY A 98 -2.90 6.28 17.36
N ARG A 99 -1.58 6.40 17.52
CA ARG A 99 -0.74 7.26 16.67
C ARG A 99 -0.70 6.80 15.21
N THR A 100 -0.58 5.49 14.96
CA THR A 100 -0.60 4.94 13.60
C THR A 100 -1.95 5.19 12.92
N LEU A 101 -3.06 5.03 13.63
CA LEU A 101 -4.40 5.34 13.13
C LEU A 101 -4.56 6.84 12.85
N ALA A 102 -4.15 7.71 13.77
CA ALA A 102 -4.18 9.16 13.58
C ALA A 102 -3.32 9.60 12.37
N GLY A 103 -2.13 9.02 12.22
CA GLY A 103 -1.28 9.23 11.05
C GLY A 103 -1.95 8.79 9.75
N SER A 104 -2.67 7.66 9.78
CA SER A 104 -3.39 7.12 8.62
C SER A 104 -4.56 8.00 8.20
N MET A 105 -5.34 8.52 9.16
CA MET A 105 -6.41 9.48 8.91
C MET A 105 -5.87 10.79 8.32
N THR A 106 -4.78 11.31 8.90
CA THR A 106 -4.11 12.52 8.41
C THR A 106 -3.59 12.32 6.99
N GLY A 107 -2.96 11.17 6.73
CA GLY A 107 -2.48 10.81 5.40
C GLY A 107 -3.59 10.65 4.37
N ASN A 108 -4.75 10.12 4.77
CA ASN A 108 -5.92 10.01 3.88
C ASN A 108 -6.44 11.39 3.47
N LEU A 109 -6.58 12.31 4.44
CA LEU A 109 -7.01 13.68 4.18
C LEU A 109 -6.03 14.44 3.29
N LEU A 110 -4.74 14.41 3.64
CA LEU A 110 -3.69 15.06 2.85
C LEU A 110 -3.56 14.44 1.46
N GLY A 111 -3.67 13.10 1.36
CA GLY A 111 -3.60 12.38 0.10
C GLY A 111 -4.76 12.71 -0.83
N ALA A 112 -5.99 12.80 -0.31
CA ALA A 112 -7.16 13.22 -1.09
C ALA A 112 -6.97 14.64 -1.63
N THR A 113 -6.59 15.60 -0.77
CA THR A 113 -6.36 16.99 -1.17
C THR A 113 -5.22 17.12 -2.18
N ALA A 114 -4.08 16.47 -1.91
CA ALA A 114 -2.93 16.50 -2.81
C ALA A 114 -3.22 15.84 -4.15
N SER A 115 -3.94 14.71 -4.17
CA SER A 115 -4.33 14.04 -5.42
C SER A 115 -5.28 14.88 -6.27
N GLY A 116 -6.18 15.67 -5.64
CA GLY A 116 -7.01 16.65 -6.35
C GLY A 116 -6.17 17.74 -7.02
N LEU A 117 -5.29 18.40 -6.25
CA LEU A 117 -4.42 19.46 -6.78
C LEU A 117 -3.48 18.96 -7.89
N ILE A 118 -2.87 17.78 -7.70
CA ILE A 118 -2.02 17.15 -8.73
C ILE A 118 -2.87 16.75 -9.94
N GLY A 119 -4.10 16.30 -9.71
CA GLY A 119 -5.05 15.95 -10.76
C GLY A 119 -5.41 17.14 -11.65
N ASP A 120 -5.60 18.32 -11.07
CA ASP A 120 -5.89 19.55 -11.81
C ASP A 120 -4.68 20.03 -12.65
N LEU A 121 -3.46 19.90 -12.12
CA LEU A 121 -2.24 20.38 -12.78
C LEU A 121 -1.64 19.40 -13.79
N LEU A 122 -1.54 18.12 -13.42
CA LEU A 122 -0.82 17.07 -14.16
C LEU A 122 -1.74 15.95 -14.67
N GLY A 123 -3.04 16.04 -14.39
CA GLY A 123 -4.01 15.01 -14.73
C GLY A 123 -3.85 13.73 -13.90
N TRP A 124 -4.73 12.77 -14.15
CA TRP A 124 -4.73 11.47 -13.47
C TRP A 124 -3.43 10.67 -13.65
N ARG A 125 -2.71 10.87 -14.76
CA ARG A 125 -1.41 10.22 -15.02
C ARG A 125 -0.35 10.73 -14.05
N GLY A 126 -0.31 12.04 -13.83
CA GLY A 126 0.59 12.67 -12.85
C GLY A 126 0.31 12.18 -11.43
N VAL A 127 -0.97 12.06 -11.05
CA VAL A 127 -1.36 11.50 -9.74
C VAL A 127 -0.79 10.10 -9.55
N LEU A 128 -0.97 9.21 -10.53
CA LEU A 128 -0.43 7.83 -10.45
C LEU A 128 1.10 7.80 -10.42
N ALA A 129 1.77 8.67 -11.19
CA ALA A 129 3.23 8.73 -11.21
C ALA A 129 3.81 9.20 -9.86
N VAL A 130 3.25 10.27 -9.29
CA VAL A 130 3.67 10.83 -8.00
C VAL A 130 3.40 9.83 -6.88
N LEU A 131 2.20 9.23 -6.84
CA LEU A 131 1.86 8.20 -5.85
C LEU A 131 2.79 6.98 -5.98
N GLY A 132 3.02 6.51 -7.20
CA GLY A 132 3.93 5.40 -7.46
C GLY A 132 5.36 5.69 -6.98
N GLY A 133 5.89 6.87 -7.30
CA GLY A 133 7.21 7.31 -6.84
C GLY A 133 7.31 7.39 -5.32
N LEU A 134 6.34 8.01 -4.65
CA LEU A 134 6.30 8.10 -3.19
C LEU A 134 6.25 6.73 -2.54
N VAL A 135 5.42 5.82 -3.05
CA VAL A 135 5.33 4.45 -2.51
C VAL A 135 6.64 3.68 -2.69
N ILE A 136 7.34 3.84 -3.81
CA ILE A 136 8.67 3.23 -4.01
C ILE A 136 9.69 3.79 -3.01
N ILE A 137 9.69 5.09 -2.77
CA ILE A 137 10.59 5.71 -1.77
C ILE A 137 10.30 5.11 -0.38
N VAL A 138 9.03 4.98 -0.01
CA VAL A 138 8.64 4.34 1.26
C VAL A 138 9.05 2.86 1.29
N ALA A 139 8.87 2.11 0.19
CA ALA A 139 9.31 0.73 0.10
C ALA A 139 10.82 0.59 0.34
N LEU A 140 11.63 1.48 -0.24
CA LEU A 140 13.07 1.51 -0.04
C LEU A 140 13.44 1.91 1.39
N ALA A 141 12.75 2.88 1.99
CA ALA A 141 12.96 3.29 3.37
C ALA A 141 12.64 2.15 4.36
N VAL A 142 11.53 1.43 4.14
CA VAL A 142 11.15 0.24 4.92
C VAL A 142 12.20 -0.86 4.72
N ALA A 143 12.60 -1.14 3.48
CA ALA A 143 13.63 -2.14 3.19
C ALA A 143 14.95 -1.80 3.90
N ALA A 144 15.39 -0.54 3.88
CA ALA A 144 16.61 -0.08 4.53
C ALA A 144 16.50 -0.13 6.06
N GLY A 145 15.39 0.34 6.63
CA GLY A 145 15.16 0.35 8.09
C GLY A 145 15.11 -1.05 8.69
N PHE A 146 14.44 -1.99 8.02
CA PHE A 146 14.33 -3.37 8.52
C PHE A 146 15.50 -4.28 8.11
N ARG A 147 16.35 -3.88 7.14
CA ARG A 147 17.62 -4.58 6.84
C ARG A 147 18.56 -4.61 8.05
N GLY A 148 18.54 -3.56 8.89
CA GLY A 148 19.35 -3.47 10.11
C GLY A 148 18.78 -4.19 11.34
N ALA A 149 17.48 -4.49 11.36
CA ALA A 149 16.79 -5.04 12.54
C ALA A 149 16.85 -6.57 12.66
N ALA A 150 17.53 -7.26 11.73
CA ALA A 150 17.68 -8.72 11.66
C ALA A 150 16.36 -9.51 11.73
N LEU A 151 16.06 -10.14 10.61
CA LEU A 151 15.04 -11.18 10.38
C LEU A 151 15.25 -12.47 11.22
N ASN A 152 15.75 -12.39 12.45
CA ASN A 152 16.10 -13.53 13.29
C ASN A 152 15.32 -13.51 14.61
N ARG A 153 14.13 -14.12 14.62
CA ARG A 153 13.81 -15.35 15.38
C ARG A 153 12.28 -15.55 15.47
N PRO A 154 11.74 -16.71 15.10
CA PRO A 154 10.45 -17.13 15.64
C PRO A 154 10.55 -17.27 17.18
N PRO A 155 9.49 -16.98 17.95
CA PRO A 155 9.45 -17.31 19.37
C PRO A 155 9.63 -18.81 19.54
N ARG A 156 10.63 -19.21 20.33
CA ARG A 156 10.74 -20.60 20.81
C ARG A 156 9.61 -20.79 21.83
N THR A 157 8.55 -21.48 21.45
CA THR A 157 7.63 -22.08 22.42
C THR A 157 8.31 -23.32 22.98
N SER A 158 8.88 -23.18 24.18
CA SER A 158 9.03 -24.29 25.13
C SER A 158 7.75 -24.45 25.92
#